data_AF-A0A850CQU6-F1
#
_entry.id   AF-A0A850CQU6-F1
#
_cell.length_a   1.000
_cell.length_b   1.000
_cell.length_c   1.000
_cell.angle_alpha   90.00
_cell.angle_beta   90.00
_cell.angle_gamma   90.00
#
_symmetry.space_group_name_H-M   'P 1'
#
loop_
_entity.id
_entity.type
_entity.pdbx_description
1 polymer ?
#
loop_
_entity_poly.entity_id
_entity_poly.type
_entity_poly.pdbx_seq_one_letter_code
_entity_poly.pdbx_strand_id
1 'polypeptide(L)' 'LAEPTHSEGESVEELLSTDDGFDPEKAAERDYGFVKLQQLAIEHLLG' A
#
# COMPACT_ATOMS: atom_id res chain seq x y z
N LEU A 1 2.21 4.17 -3.26
CA LEU A 1 2.72 3.49 -4.47
C LEU A 1 3.81 4.27 -5.18
N ALA A 2 3.78 5.61 -5.15
CA ALA A 2 4.90 6.42 -5.66
C ALA A 2 6.10 6.49 -4.69
N GLU A 3 5.98 5.90 -3.50
CA GLU A 3 7.02 5.83 -2.50
C GLU A 3 7.81 4.52 -2.67
N PRO A 4 9.15 4.57 -2.67
CA PRO A 4 9.98 3.38 -2.60
C PRO A 4 9.66 2.53 -1.37
N THR A 5 9.70 1.20 -1.51
CA THR A 5 9.47 0.28 -0.40
C THR A 5 10.60 0.31 0.62
N HIS A 6 11.84 0.47 0.13
CA HIS A 6 13.02 0.54 0.98
C HIS A 6 13.21 1.97 1.49
N SER A 7 13.74 2.09 2.69
CA SER A 7 14.21 3.36 3.24
C SER A 7 15.42 3.87 2.45
N GLU A 8 15.67 5.18 2.52
CA GLU A 8 16.80 5.78 1.82
C GLU A 8 18.13 5.20 2.34
N GLY A 9 18.90 4.58 1.44
CA GLY A 9 20.19 3.98 1.77
C GLY A 9 20.11 2.59 2.44
N GLU A 10 18.92 2.03 2.62
CA GLU A 10 18.72 0.72 3.24
C GLU A 10 19.30 -0.42 2.39
N SER A 11 20.13 -1.23 3.03
CA SER A 11 20.68 -2.47 2.47
C SER A 11 19.73 -3.65 2.64
N VAL A 12 19.99 -4.73 1.90
CA VAL A 12 19.17 -5.96 1.99
C VAL A 12 19.37 -6.63 3.36
N GLU A 13 20.59 -6.59 3.89
CA GLU A 13 20.93 -7.14 5.19
C GLU A 13 20.16 -6.41 6.31
N GLU A 14 20.04 -5.09 6.23
CA GLU A 14 19.27 -4.28 7.17
C GLU A 14 17.77 -4.62 7.10
N LEU A 15 17.20 -4.70 5.90
CA LEU A 15 15.81 -5.10 5.70
C LEU A 15 15.51 -6.48 6.32
N LEU A 16 16.37 -7.48 6.08
CA LEU A 16 16.19 -8.84 6.60
C LEU A 16 16.43 -8.96 8.11
N SER A 17 17.23 -8.07 8.68
CA SER A 17 17.51 -8.04 10.12
C SER A 17 16.41 -7.35 10.93
N THR A 18 15.50 -6.65 10.26
CA THR A 18 14.41 -5.92 10.90
C THR A 18 13.31 -6.89 11.32
N ASP A 19 13.07 -7.01 12.63
CA ASP A 19 11.84 -7.57 13.17
C ASP A 19 10.83 -6.42 13.30
N ASP A 20 9.92 -6.34 12.34
CA ASP A 20 8.92 -5.28 12.24
C ASP A 20 7.63 -5.61 13.01
N GLY A 21 7.54 -6.81 13.62
CA GLY A 21 6.32 -7.27 14.28
C GLY A 21 5.10 -7.25 13.37
N PHE A 22 5.29 -7.42 12.05
CA PHE A 22 4.25 -7.24 11.06
C PHE A 22 3.11 -8.26 11.23
N ASP A 23 1.89 -7.76 11.33
CA ASP A 23 0.66 -8.57 11.37
C ASP A 23 0.01 -8.58 9.98
N PRO A 24 0.16 -9.67 9.21
CA PRO A 24 -0.40 -9.76 7.86
C PRO A 24 -1.93 -9.80 7.87
N GLU A 25 -2.55 -10.36 8.91
CA GLU A 25 -4.00 -10.44 9.01
C GLU A 25 -4.57 -9.04 9.24
N LYS A 26 -3.96 -8.28 10.15
CA LYS A 26 -4.39 -6.90 10.37
C LYS A 26 -4.19 -6.02 9.14
N ALA A 27 -3.08 -6.19 8.41
CA ALA A 27 -2.83 -5.47 7.17
C ALA A 27 -3.86 -5.79 6.08
N ALA A 28 -4.34 -7.04 6.03
CA ALA A 28 -5.33 -7.49 5.05
C ALA A 28 -6.73 -6.90 5.28
N GLU A 29 -7.04 -6.42 6.48
CA GLU A 29 -8.32 -5.77 6.80
C GLU A 29 -8.51 -4.40 6.12
N ARG A 30 -7.44 -3.82 5.54
CA ARG A 30 -7.52 -2.51 4.88
C ARG A 30 -8.42 -2.56 3.65
N ASP A 31 -9.56 -1.89 3.72
CA ASP A 31 -10.37 -1.60 2.53
C ASP A 31 -9.67 -0.55 1.64
N TYR A 32 -9.41 -0.91 0.39
CA TYR A 32 -8.79 -0.04 -0.59
C TYR A 32 -9.80 0.82 -1.36
N GLY A 33 -11.11 0.52 -1.28
CA GLY A 33 -12.16 1.36 -1.87
C GLY A 33 -12.11 1.51 -3.39
N PHE A 34 -11.41 0.62 -4.11
CA PHE A 34 -11.18 0.77 -5.55
C PHE A 34 -12.46 0.79 -6.40
N VAL A 35 -13.50 0.05 -5.98
CA VAL A 35 -14.80 0.08 -6.67
C VAL A 35 -15.43 1.47 -6.60
N LYS A 36 -15.37 2.12 -5.43
CA LYS A 36 -15.89 3.49 -5.25
C LYS A 36 -15.07 4.49 -6.05
N LEU A 37 -13.74 4.35 -6.06
CA LEU A 37 -12.86 5.20 -6.88
C LEU A 37 -13.24 5.09 -8.37
N GLN A 38 -13.41 3.88 -8.87
CA GLN A 38 -13.79 3.64 -10.27
C GLN A 38 -15.18 4.20 -10.59
N GLN A 39 -16.14 4.06 -9.68
CA GLN A 39 -17.48 4.59 -9.84
C GLN A 39 -17.46 6.12 -9.99
N LEU A 40 -16.72 6.81 -9.12
CA LEU A 40 -16.53 8.26 -9.24
C LEU A 40 -15.87 8.66 -10.56
N ALA A 41 -14.87 7.89 -11.02
CA ALA A 41 -14.23 8.15 -12.31
C ALA A 41 -15.22 8.03 -13.48
N ILE A 42 -16.15 7.05 -13.42
CA ILE A 42 -17.20 6.90 -14.44
C ILE A 42 -18.22 8.02 -14.35
N GLU A 43 -18.66 8.42 -13.16
CA GLU A 43 -19.56 9.56 -12.97
C GLU A 43 -18.94 10.85 -13.53
N HIS A 44 -17.67 11.12 -13.23
CA HIS A 44 -16.94 12.24 -13.81
C HIS A 44 -16.80 12.16 -15.33
N LEU A 45 -16.72 10.95 -15.91
CA LEU A 45 -16.64 10.76 -17.36
C LEU A 45 -17.98 11.02 -18.05
N LEU A 46 -19.09 10.68 -17.40
CA LEU A 46 -20.44 10.74 -17.97
C LEU A 46 -21.16 12.09 -17.74
N GLY A 47 -20.77 12.86 -16.71
CA GLY A 47 -21.35 14.17 -16.36
C GLY A 47 -22.55 14.08 -15.44
#